data_AF-A0A5E4J7X8-F1
#
_entry.id   AF-A0A5E4J7X8-F1
#
_cell.length_a   1.000
_cell.length_b   1.000
_cell.length_c   1.000
_cell.angle_alpha   90.00
_cell.angle_beta   90.00
_cell.angle_gamma   90.00
#
_symmetry.space_group_name_H-M   'P 1'
#
loop_
_entity.id
_entity.type
_entity.pdbx_description
1 polymer ?
#
loop_
_entity_poly.entity_id
_entity_poly.type
_entity_poly.pdbx_seq_one_letter_code
_entity_poly.pdbx_strand_id
1 'polypeptide(L)'
;MPKSERESFEQDYRDWIRLMSRDAAYRLAALPSQRQKDVLKAYEEFKNPLSVFRAPSDPERLRALAPDAGSKSILLEMDCITFFPSFDSFVPGIQDYAVVTNRRIFSRKLWFPIISLNSQYIQKSSDRVLAYALEHEYELARIYQELCCHIDAEILGDKRPSAKKPTITAEELADDELLMTRLSRNQPLLPQPYVERAMHLYLDANFTGLQHYGQQSVSPEEEAQGEEQNSEFRSWEVFSQKTYEIFVREIRSNLLEANRGYG
;
A
#
# COMPACT_ATOMS: atom_id res chain seq x y z
N MET A 1 -15.18 -9.76 -32.03
CA MET A 1 -14.47 -10.63 -31.08
C MET A 1 -14.69 -10.05 -29.70
N PRO A 2 -15.14 -10.81 -28.69
CA PRO A 2 -15.23 -10.29 -27.33
C PRO A 2 -13.81 -9.93 -26.88
N LYS A 3 -13.62 -8.73 -26.31
CA LYS A 3 -12.38 -8.41 -25.58
C LYS A 3 -12.20 -9.47 -24.49
N SER A 4 -10.97 -9.94 -24.26
CA SER A 4 -10.73 -10.82 -23.11
C SER A 4 -11.14 -10.11 -21.82
N GLU A 5 -11.60 -10.83 -20.79
CA GLU A 5 -12.00 -10.24 -19.50
C GLU A 5 -10.90 -9.32 -18.94
N ARG A 6 -9.63 -9.74 -19.12
CA ARG A 6 -8.44 -8.94 -18.81
C ARG A 6 -8.38 -7.61 -19.57
N GLU A 7 -8.61 -7.61 -20.88
CA GLU A 7 -8.61 -6.38 -21.67
C GLU A 7 -9.73 -5.42 -21.26
N SER A 8 -10.90 -5.95 -20.86
CA SER A 8 -11.98 -5.12 -20.30
C SER A 8 -11.55 -4.49 -18.99
N PHE A 9 -11.05 -5.30 -18.04
CA PHE A 9 -10.55 -4.82 -16.76
C PHE A 9 -9.44 -3.78 -16.92
N GLU A 10 -8.46 -4.03 -17.80
CA GLU A 10 -7.37 -3.09 -18.05
C GLU A 10 -7.87 -1.74 -18.57
N GLN A 11 -8.91 -1.75 -19.40
CA GLN A 11 -9.52 -0.53 -19.91
C GLN A 11 -10.29 0.21 -18.81
N ASP A 12 -11.12 -0.51 -18.06
CA ASP A 12 -11.94 0.05 -16.97
C ASP A 12 -11.05 0.69 -15.89
N TYR A 13 -9.97 0.01 -15.51
CA TYR A 13 -9.01 0.52 -14.55
C TYR A 13 -8.24 1.74 -15.09
N ARG A 14 -7.88 1.78 -16.38
CA ARG A 14 -7.27 2.98 -16.99
C ARG A 14 -8.23 4.18 -16.96
N ASP A 15 -9.51 3.96 -17.20
CA ASP A 15 -10.53 5.02 -17.16
C ASP A 15 -10.76 5.50 -15.73
N TRP A 16 -10.78 4.58 -14.76
CA TRP A 16 -10.78 4.93 -13.34
C TRP A 16 -9.54 5.74 -12.94
N ILE A 17 -8.34 5.34 -13.35
CA ILE A 17 -7.09 6.08 -13.09
C ILE A 17 -7.15 7.50 -13.66
N ARG A 18 -7.69 7.69 -14.87
CA ARG A 18 -7.89 9.02 -15.45
C ARG A 18 -8.86 9.85 -14.61
N LEU A 19 -9.95 9.28 -14.13
CA LEU A 19 -10.87 9.98 -13.24
C LEU A 19 -10.19 10.40 -11.92
N MET A 20 -9.45 9.48 -11.28
CA MET A 20 -8.77 9.76 -10.01
C MET A 20 -7.63 10.77 -10.17
N SER A 21 -6.96 10.78 -11.33
CA SER A 21 -5.94 11.79 -11.62
C SER A 21 -6.49 13.22 -11.67
N ARG A 22 -7.77 13.40 -12.04
CA ARG A 22 -8.44 14.71 -12.00
C ARG A 22 -8.66 15.17 -10.58
N ASP A 23 -9.20 14.31 -9.73
CA ASP A 23 -9.39 14.60 -8.30
C ASP A 23 -8.04 14.90 -7.61
N ALA A 24 -7.01 14.10 -7.88
CA ALA A 24 -5.66 14.35 -7.39
C ALA A 24 -5.11 15.72 -7.87
N ALA A 25 -5.35 16.10 -9.13
CA ALA A 25 -4.96 17.40 -9.66
C ALA A 25 -5.70 18.57 -8.99
N TYR A 26 -7.01 18.43 -8.73
CA TYR A 26 -7.78 19.43 -8.00
C TYR A 26 -7.26 19.64 -6.58
N ARG A 27 -6.97 18.55 -5.85
CA ARG A 27 -6.35 18.63 -4.52
C ARG A 27 -5.00 19.32 -4.58
N LEU A 28 -4.17 18.93 -5.54
CA LEU A 28 -2.85 19.51 -5.75
C LEU A 28 -2.95 21.02 -6.05
N ALA A 29 -3.90 21.46 -6.89
CA ALA A 29 -4.12 22.87 -7.22
C ALA A 29 -4.48 23.72 -5.99
N ALA A 30 -5.15 23.12 -4.99
CA ALA A 30 -5.49 23.80 -3.74
C ALA A 30 -4.32 23.94 -2.75
N LEU A 31 -3.18 23.26 -2.98
CA LEU A 31 -2.00 23.36 -2.12
C LEU A 31 -1.20 24.64 -2.39
N PRO A 32 -0.43 25.15 -1.41
CA PRO A 32 0.53 26.24 -1.64
C PRO A 32 1.55 25.88 -2.74
N SER A 33 1.98 26.86 -3.53
CA SER A 33 2.83 26.61 -4.71
C SER A 33 4.11 25.83 -4.42
N GLN A 34 4.73 26.03 -3.25
CA GLN A 34 5.90 25.24 -2.87
C GLN A 34 5.55 23.75 -2.66
N ARG A 35 4.44 23.47 -1.97
CA ARG A 35 3.97 22.09 -1.77
C ARG A 35 3.58 21.42 -3.08
N GLN A 36 3.01 22.17 -4.02
CA GLN A 36 2.73 21.65 -5.36
C GLN A 36 4.01 21.16 -6.05
N LYS A 37 5.07 21.97 -6.02
CA LYS A 37 6.38 21.60 -6.59
C LYS A 37 6.97 20.38 -5.92
N ASP A 38 6.89 20.29 -4.59
CA ASP A 38 7.41 19.15 -3.83
C ASP A 38 6.69 17.85 -4.23
N VAL A 39 5.36 17.86 -4.32
CA VAL A 39 4.56 16.68 -4.73
C VAL A 39 4.85 16.30 -6.18
N LEU A 40 4.96 17.27 -7.10
CA LEU A 40 5.28 16.99 -8.50
C LEU A 40 6.70 16.43 -8.68
N LYS A 41 7.66 16.88 -7.85
CA LYS A 41 9.02 16.34 -7.81
C LYS A 41 9.02 14.89 -7.32
N ALA A 42 8.27 14.60 -6.25
CA ALA A 42 8.13 13.23 -5.75
C ALA A 42 7.54 12.30 -6.84
N TYR A 43 6.54 12.74 -7.62
CA TYR A 43 6.04 11.95 -8.75
C TYR A 43 7.11 11.68 -9.84
N GLU A 44 8.07 12.58 -10.06
CA GLU A 44 9.20 12.28 -10.96
C GLU A 44 10.14 11.25 -10.35
N GLU A 45 10.46 11.39 -9.07
CA GLU A 45 11.35 10.47 -8.36
C GLU A 45 10.75 9.05 -8.32
N PHE A 46 9.45 8.94 -8.06
CA PHE A 46 8.69 7.69 -8.05
C PHE A 46 8.52 7.04 -9.42
N LYS A 47 8.93 7.66 -10.53
CA LYS A 47 9.05 6.92 -11.80
C LYS A 47 10.07 5.79 -11.70
N ASN A 48 11.08 5.96 -10.85
CA ASN A 48 11.92 4.86 -10.43
C ASN A 48 11.22 4.11 -9.28
N PRO A 49 10.69 2.90 -9.48
CA PRO A 49 9.96 2.18 -8.44
C PRO A 49 10.82 1.89 -7.20
N LEU A 50 12.14 1.79 -7.33
CA LEU A 50 13.06 1.57 -6.21
C LEU A 50 13.18 2.79 -5.27
N SER A 51 12.64 3.95 -5.64
CA SER A 51 12.63 5.14 -4.78
C SER A 51 11.40 5.24 -3.88
N VAL A 52 10.37 4.41 -4.11
CA VAL A 52 9.11 4.44 -3.36
C VAL A 52 9.32 4.02 -1.90
N PHE A 53 10.15 3.00 -1.70
CA PHE A 53 10.39 2.40 -0.38
C PHE A 53 11.82 2.62 0.07
N ARG A 54 11.97 2.77 1.39
CA ARG A 54 13.26 2.80 2.10
C ARG A 54 13.15 2.08 3.43
N ALA A 55 14.30 1.86 4.06
CA ALA A 55 14.34 1.45 5.46
C ALA A 55 13.66 2.53 6.35
N PRO A 56 12.96 2.14 7.42
CA PRO A 56 12.34 3.08 8.33
C PRO A 56 13.37 4.00 8.99
N SER A 57 12.97 5.26 9.19
CA SER A 57 13.77 6.29 9.84
C SER A 57 13.96 6.02 11.34
N ASP A 58 13.00 5.33 11.96
CA ASP A 58 13.03 4.93 13.36
C ASP A 58 12.59 3.45 13.52
N PRO A 59 13.47 2.50 13.13
CA PRO A 59 13.13 1.08 13.16
C PRO A 59 13.04 0.53 14.59
N GLU A 60 13.74 1.14 15.56
CA GLU A 60 13.72 0.72 16.96
C GLU A 60 12.37 1.01 17.60
N ARG A 61 11.84 2.23 17.42
CA ARG A 61 10.49 2.58 17.90
C ARG A 61 9.44 1.66 17.30
N LEU A 62 9.45 1.44 15.98
CA LEU A 62 8.45 0.58 15.33
C LEU A 62 8.48 -0.86 15.86
N ARG A 63 9.67 -1.42 16.08
CA ARG A 63 9.82 -2.77 16.67
C ARG A 63 9.40 -2.81 18.13
N ALA A 64 9.65 -1.75 18.91
CA ALA A 64 9.21 -1.67 20.30
C ALA A 64 7.68 -1.62 20.43
N LEU A 65 7.00 -0.94 19.48
CA LEU A 65 5.55 -0.80 19.46
C LEU A 65 4.83 -2.07 19.01
N ALA A 66 5.44 -2.89 18.17
CA ALA A 66 4.88 -4.17 17.75
C ALA A 66 5.97 -5.25 17.75
N PRO A 67 6.32 -5.83 18.92
CA PRO A 67 7.44 -6.77 19.03
C PRO A 67 7.28 -8.02 18.16
N ASP A 68 6.06 -8.55 18.06
CA ASP A 68 5.76 -9.75 17.28
C ASP A 68 5.75 -9.46 15.77
N ALA A 69 5.17 -8.33 15.36
CA ALA A 69 5.11 -7.93 13.95
C ALA A 69 6.47 -7.45 13.44
N GLY A 70 7.16 -6.60 14.21
CA GLY A 70 8.43 -5.98 13.84
C GLY A 70 9.63 -6.92 13.87
N SER A 71 9.54 -8.08 14.53
CA SER A 71 10.62 -9.08 14.53
C SER A 71 10.56 -10.03 13.33
N LYS A 72 9.36 -10.31 12.80
CA LYS A 72 9.15 -11.29 11.73
C LYS A 72 8.86 -10.67 10.36
N SER A 73 8.56 -9.38 10.31
CA SER A 73 8.22 -8.68 9.07
C SER A 73 9.28 -7.67 8.65
N ILE A 74 9.38 -7.46 7.34
CA ILE A 74 10.16 -6.37 6.77
C ILE A 74 9.34 -5.10 6.97
N LEU A 75 9.92 -4.13 7.69
CA LEU A 75 9.33 -2.81 7.85
C LEU A 75 9.90 -1.88 6.77
N LEU A 76 9.01 -1.22 6.02
CA LEU A 76 9.37 -0.24 5.00
C LEU A 76 8.71 1.11 5.28
N GLU A 77 9.37 2.18 4.87
CA GLU A 77 8.83 3.54 4.94
C GLU A 77 8.68 4.12 3.53
N MET A 78 7.60 4.89 3.33
CA MET A 78 7.29 5.58 2.07
C MET A 78 6.81 7.02 2.30
N ASP A 79 7.05 7.91 1.33
CA ASP A 79 6.60 9.33 1.35
C ASP A 79 5.35 9.57 0.49
N CYS A 80 4.49 8.56 0.39
CA CYS A 80 3.27 8.62 -0.41
C CYS A 80 2.10 7.96 0.32
N ILE A 81 0.91 8.15 -0.22
CA ILE A 81 -0.31 7.49 0.21
C ILE A 81 -0.73 6.53 -0.89
N THR A 82 -0.96 5.27 -0.52
CA THR A 82 -1.48 4.28 -1.45
C THR A 82 -2.99 4.51 -1.61
N PHE A 83 -3.50 4.46 -2.83
CA PHE A 83 -4.95 4.51 -3.07
C PHE A 83 -5.41 3.37 -3.97
N PHE A 84 -6.66 2.95 -3.76
CA PHE A 84 -7.30 1.86 -4.49
C PHE A 84 -8.82 2.06 -4.56
N PRO A 85 -9.52 1.41 -5.51
CA PRO A 85 -10.97 1.46 -5.58
C PRO A 85 -11.58 0.96 -4.26
N SER A 86 -12.58 1.67 -3.74
CA SER A 86 -13.21 1.24 -2.50
C SER A 86 -13.99 -0.06 -2.70
N PHE A 87 -13.79 -1.03 -1.81
CA PHE A 87 -14.50 -2.32 -1.84
C PHE A 87 -15.91 -2.21 -1.25
N ASP A 88 -16.16 -1.21 -0.40
CA ASP A 88 -17.41 -1.03 0.33
C ASP A 88 -18.41 -0.10 -0.37
N SER A 89 -18.05 0.45 -1.54
CA SER A 89 -18.92 1.32 -2.31
C SER A 89 -19.02 0.94 -3.77
N PHE A 90 -20.26 0.76 -4.23
CA PHE A 90 -20.59 0.60 -5.64
C PHE A 90 -20.63 1.92 -6.41
N VAL A 91 -20.35 3.06 -5.75
CA VAL A 91 -20.31 4.37 -6.41
C VAL A 91 -18.98 4.53 -7.15
N PRO A 92 -19.00 4.67 -8.49
CA PRO A 92 -17.78 4.85 -9.26
C PRO A 92 -17.01 6.10 -8.81
N GLY A 93 -15.71 5.93 -8.54
CA GLY A 93 -14.83 7.03 -8.15
C GLY A 93 -14.67 7.26 -6.65
N ILE A 94 -15.26 6.40 -5.80
CA ILE A 94 -14.84 6.33 -4.39
C ILE A 94 -13.55 5.53 -4.30
N GLN A 95 -12.59 6.07 -3.56
CA GLN A 95 -11.27 5.48 -3.37
C GLN A 95 -10.93 5.47 -1.88
N ASP A 96 -10.29 4.39 -1.45
CA ASP A 96 -9.75 4.23 -0.12
C ASP A 96 -8.26 4.60 -0.13
N TYR A 97 -7.76 5.08 1.00
CA TYR A 97 -6.37 5.44 1.18
C TYR A 97 -5.76 4.59 2.27
N ALA A 98 -4.53 4.15 2.04
CA ALA A 98 -3.74 3.43 3.02
C ALA A 98 -2.49 4.22 3.37
N VAL A 99 -2.33 4.50 4.68
CA VAL A 99 -1.10 5.00 5.30
C VAL A 99 -0.21 3.87 5.79
N VAL A 100 -0.79 2.68 6.02
CA VAL A 100 -0.10 1.44 6.32
C VAL A 100 -0.61 0.37 5.37
N THR A 101 0.27 -0.48 4.85
CA THR A 101 -0.14 -1.67 4.09
C THR A 101 0.65 -2.89 4.53
N ASN A 102 -0.03 -4.01 4.67
CA ASN A 102 0.59 -5.32 4.85
C ASN A 102 0.46 -6.18 3.58
N ARG A 103 1.58 -6.75 3.12
CA ARG A 103 1.64 -7.66 1.97
C ARG A 103 2.54 -8.84 2.29
N ARG A 104 2.14 -10.03 1.83
CA ARG A 104 2.97 -11.23 1.87
C ARG A 104 3.41 -11.55 0.44
N ILE A 105 4.71 -11.41 0.17
CA ILE A 105 5.28 -11.58 -1.18
C ILE A 105 6.02 -12.91 -1.26
N PHE A 106 5.76 -13.70 -2.30
CA PHE A 106 6.54 -14.89 -2.60
C PHE A 106 7.70 -14.57 -3.55
N SER A 107 8.93 -14.83 -3.13
CA SER A 107 10.12 -14.71 -3.99
C SER A 107 11.17 -15.76 -3.63
N ARG A 108 11.77 -16.39 -4.64
CA ARG A 108 12.84 -17.40 -4.49
C ARG A 108 12.52 -18.51 -3.47
N LYS A 109 11.31 -19.07 -3.53
CA LYS A 109 10.81 -20.13 -2.62
C LYS A 109 10.63 -19.71 -1.16
N LEU A 110 10.56 -18.41 -0.89
CA LEU A 110 10.34 -17.87 0.44
C LEU A 110 9.19 -16.86 0.42
N TRP A 111 8.42 -16.85 1.49
CA TRP A 111 7.39 -15.87 1.79
C TRP A 111 7.98 -14.74 2.63
N PHE A 112 7.74 -13.51 2.21
CA PHE A 112 8.20 -12.30 2.87
C PHE A 112 7.00 -11.48 3.33
N PRO A 113 6.71 -11.42 4.64
CA PRO A 113 5.74 -10.47 5.18
C PRO A 113 6.38 -9.08 5.22
N ILE A 114 5.70 -8.11 4.62
CA ILE A 114 6.16 -6.73 4.48
C ILE A 114 5.06 -5.80 4.98
N ILE A 115 5.42 -4.96 5.94
CA ILE A 115 4.57 -3.86 6.42
C ILE A 115 5.22 -2.57 5.95
N SER A 116 4.50 -1.78 5.17
CA SER A 116 4.95 -0.45 4.76
C SER A 116 4.12 0.63 5.43
N LEU A 117 4.79 1.70 5.85
CA LEU A 117 4.18 2.82 6.58
C LEU A 117 4.55 4.15 5.93
N ASN A 118 3.61 5.09 5.98
CA ASN A 118 3.87 6.46 5.58
C ASN A 118 4.77 7.17 6.60
N SER A 119 5.78 7.89 6.11
CA SER A 119 6.75 8.61 6.95
C SER A 119 6.13 9.65 7.89
N GLN A 120 5.17 10.43 7.37
CA GLN A 120 4.48 11.46 8.14
C GLN A 120 3.50 10.85 9.13
N TYR A 121 2.95 9.67 8.82
CA TYR A 121 2.15 8.90 9.76
C TYR A 121 3.00 8.43 10.93
N ILE A 122 4.17 7.81 10.67
CA ILE A 122 5.12 7.42 11.72
C ILE A 122 5.46 8.62 12.62
N GLN A 123 5.74 9.79 12.03
CA GLN A 123 6.16 10.98 12.78
C GLN A 123 5.05 11.65 13.58
N LYS A 124 3.79 11.60 13.13
CA LYS A 124 2.69 12.40 13.70
C LYS A 124 1.73 11.58 14.55
N SER A 125 1.65 10.27 14.32
CA SER A 125 0.81 9.39 15.13
C SER A 125 1.41 9.22 16.52
N SER A 126 0.53 9.18 17.51
CA SER A 126 0.93 8.78 18.87
C SER A 126 1.40 7.32 18.87
N ASP A 127 2.22 6.95 19.84
CA ASP A 127 2.69 5.57 19.98
C ASP A 127 1.53 4.57 20.12
N ARG A 128 0.43 4.96 20.77
CA ARG A 128 -0.77 4.12 20.92
C ARG A 128 -1.47 3.87 19.60
N VAL A 129 -1.67 4.93 18.80
CA VAL A 129 -2.29 4.84 17.47
C VAL A 129 -1.41 4.03 16.53
N LEU A 130 -0.09 4.28 16.55
CA LEU A 130 0.85 3.56 15.70
C LEU A 130 0.97 2.08 16.08
N ALA A 131 0.98 1.74 17.38
CA ALA A 131 0.92 0.36 17.85
C ALA A 131 -0.39 -0.32 17.42
N TYR A 132 -1.53 0.37 17.57
CA TYR A 132 -2.84 -0.13 17.14
C TYR A 132 -2.87 -0.43 15.64
N ALA A 133 -2.37 0.47 14.79
CA ALA A 133 -2.31 0.27 13.35
C ALA A 133 -1.40 -0.91 12.96
N LEU A 134 -0.22 -1.03 13.58
CA LEU A 134 0.70 -2.15 13.33
C LEU A 134 0.10 -3.49 13.74
N GLU A 135 -0.56 -3.55 14.90
CA GLU A 135 -1.23 -4.77 15.36
C GLU A 135 -2.43 -5.14 14.49
N HIS A 136 -3.22 -4.15 14.04
CA HIS A 136 -4.34 -4.37 13.13
C HIS A 136 -3.87 -5.05 11.83
N GLU A 137 -2.83 -4.49 11.22
CA GLU A 137 -2.26 -5.00 9.98
C GLU A 137 -1.64 -6.39 10.16
N TYR A 138 -0.98 -6.63 11.30
CA TYR A 138 -0.44 -7.94 11.63
C TYR A 138 -1.54 -9.00 11.81
N GLU A 139 -2.60 -8.67 12.55
CA GLU A 139 -3.71 -9.58 12.81
C GLU A 139 -4.48 -9.91 11.53
N LEU A 140 -4.69 -8.92 10.65
CA LEU A 140 -5.28 -9.17 9.33
C LEU A 140 -4.43 -10.15 8.51
N ALA A 141 -3.10 -10.01 8.51
CA ALA A 141 -2.23 -10.95 7.81
C ALA A 141 -2.27 -12.36 8.42
N ARG A 142 -2.34 -12.47 9.77
CA ARG A 142 -2.50 -13.76 10.45
C ARG A 142 -3.81 -14.45 10.04
N ILE A 143 -4.92 -13.72 10.07
CA ILE A 143 -6.25 -14.24 9.67
C ILE A 143 -6.23 -14.68 8.21
N TYR A 144 -5.65 -13.86 7.32
CA TYR A 144 -5.56 -14.21 5.90
C TYR A 144 -4.73 -15.48 5.67
N GLN A 145 -3.59 -15.63 6.36
CA GLN A 145 -2.79 -16.83 6.31
C GLN A 145 -3.57 -18.06 6.79
N GLU A 146 -4.31 -17.94 7.90
CA GLU A 146 -5.15 -19.02 8.42
C GLU A 146 -6.24 -19.42 7.44
N LEU A 147 -6.90 -18.46 6.79
CA LEU A 147 -7.92 -18.73 5.77
C LEU A 147 -7.34 -19.41 4.52
N CYS A 148 -6.13 -19.03 4.08
CA CYS A 148 -5.48 -19.68 2.94
C CYS A 148 -5.00 -21.11 3.26
N CYS A 149 -4.62 -21.39 4.51
CA CYS A 149 -4.19 -22.72 4.94
C CYS A 149 -5.36 -23.65 5.33
N HIS A 150 -6.55 -23.12 5.64
CA HIS A 150 -7.73 -23.91 6.01
C HIS A 150 -8.83 -23.84 4.95
N ILE A 151 -8.88 -24.87 4.09
CA ILE A 151 -9.99 -25.09 3.15
C ILE A 151 -11.31 -25.47 3.87
N ASP A 152 -11.30 -25.78 5.18
CA ASP A 152 -12.51 -26.09 5.96
C ASP A 152 -12.76 -25.03 7.04
N ALA A 153 -13.66 -24.09 6.75
CA ALA A 153 -14.04 -22.96 7.60
C ALA A 153 -14.83 -23.33 8.88
N GLU A 154 -15.01 -24.61 9.21
CA GLU A 154 -15.92 -25.05 10.29
C GLU A 154 -15.28 -25.26 11.68
N ILE A 155 -13.96 -25.07 11.87
CA ILE A 155 -13.28 -25.39 13.16
C ILE A 155 -12.59 -24.19 13.84
N LEU A 156 -13.08 -22.96 13.64
CA LEU A 156 -12.43 -21.75 14.20
C LEU A 156 -13.24 -21.00 15.27
N GLY A 157 -13.95 -21.76 16.10
CA GLY A 157 -14.23 -21.33 17.48
C GLY A 157 -13.01 -21.63 18.37
N ASP A 158 -12.69 -20.74 19.30
CA ASP A 158 -11.90 -21.04 20.51
C ASP A 158 -10.37 -21.03 20.57
N LYS A 159 -9.62 -20.51 19.58
CA LYS A 159 -8.19 -20.17 19.85
C LYS A 159 -7.81 -18.78 19.37
N ARG A 160 -8.36 -17.75 20.02
CA ARG A 160 -7.78 -16.40 20.03
C ARG A 160 -6.60 -16.40 21.02
N PRO A 161 -5.33 -16.27 20.58
CA PRO A 161 -4.28 -15.92 21.51
C PRO A 161 -4.57 -14.53 22.10
N SER A 162 -4.48 -14.41 23.41
CA SER A 162 -4.72 -13.17 24.16
C SER A 162 -3.56 -12.19 23.97
N ALA A 163 -3.41 -11.62 22.78
CA ALA A 163 -2.72 -10.35 22.65
C ALA A 163 -3.60 -9.29 23.32
N LYS A 164 -3.05 -8.52 24.26
CA LYS A 164 -3.74 -7.37 24.85
C LYS A 164 -4.07 -6.41 23.71
N LYS A 165 -5.29 -6.46 23.18
CA LYS A 165 -5.74 -5.51 22.16
C LYS A 165 -5.46 -4.09 22.67
N PRO A 166 -4.67 -3.27 21.96
CA PRO A 166 -4.42 -1.90 22.33
C PRO A 166 -5.79 -1.24 22.45
N THR A 167 -6.10 -0.81 23.67
CA THR A 167 -7.35 -0.13 23.96
C THR A 167 -7.21 1.27 23.40
N ILE A 168 -7.57 1.44 22.12
CA ILE A 168 -7.63 2.74 21.47
C ILE A 168 -8.95 3.42 21.86
N THR A 169 -8.91 4.70 22.19
CA THR A 169 -10.13 5.46 22.50
C THR A 169 -10.82 5.93 21.21
N ALA A 170 -12.10 6.32 21.32
CA ALA A 170 -12.82 6.91 20.18
C ALA A 170 -12.20 8.24 19.72
N GLU A 171 -11.60 9.00 20.65
CA GLU A 171 -10.88 10.25 20.33
C GLU A 171 -9.59 9.95 19.57
N GLU A 172 -8.83 8.95 19.99
CA GLU A 172 -7.61 8.51 19.30
C GLU A 172 -7.92 8.01 17.87
N LEU A 173 -9.04 7.31 17.67
CA LEU A 173 -9.50 6.89 16.35
C LEU A 173 -9.92 8.08 15.47
N ALA A 174 -10.63 9.06 16.04
CA ALA A 174 -11.03 10.25 15.31
C ALA A 174 -9.80 11.09 14.88
N ASP A 175 -8.80 11.20 15.75
CA ASP A 175 -7.53 11.86 15.44
C ASP A 175 -6.75 11.12 14.34
N ASP A 176 -6.78 9.79 14.35
CA ASP A 176 -6.18 8.93 13.32
C ASP A 176 -6.84 9.16 11.95
N GLU A 177 -8.18 9.16 11.88
CA GLU A 177 -8.94 9.43 10.65
C GLU A 177 -8.67 10.85 10.10
N LEU A 178 -8.59 11.85 10.99
CA LEU A 178 -8.23 13.21 10.63
C LEU A 178 -6.80 13.29 10.08
N LEU A 179 -5.86 12.57 10.69
CA LEU A 179 -4.48 12.49 10.21
C LEU A 179 -4.42 11.84 8.83
N MET A 180 -5.05 10.67 8.64
CA MET A 180 -5.11 9.98 7.35
C MET A 180 -5.71 10.87 6.25
N THR A 181 -6.83 11.55 6.55
CA THR A 181 -7.48 12.50 5.64
C THR A 181 -6.56 13.68 5.30
N ARG A 182 -5.82 14.18 6.29
CA ARG A 182 -4.87 15.27 6.06
C ARG A 182 -3.71 14.80 5.17
N LEU A 183 -3.18 13.60 5.39
CA LEU A 183 -2.07 13.07 4.60
C LEU A 183 -2.49 12.83 3.14
N SER A 184 -3.65 12.21 2.91
CA SER A 184 -4.17 11.93 1.56
C SER A 184 -4.48 13.18 0.72
N ARG A 185 -4.61 14.36 1.37
CA ARG A 185 -4.76 15.65 0.69
C ARG A 185 -3.45 16.38 0.41
N ASN A 186 -2.38 16.04 1.11
CA ASN A 186 -1.13 16.81 1.11
C ASN A 186 0.09 16.06 0.56
N GLN A 187 -0.01 14.75 0.36
CA GLN A 187 1.09 13.91 -0.12
C GLN A 187 0.81 13.33 -1.51
N PRO A 188 1.87 12.87 -2.22
CA PRO A 188 1.72 12.13 -3.46
C PRO A 188 0.85 10.88 -3.26
N LEU A 189 -0.05 10.62 -4.21
CA LEU A 189 -0.90 9.43 -4.24
C LEU A 189 -0.30 8.40 -5.21
N LEU A 190 -0.13 7.15 -4.79
CA LEU A 190 0.31 6.07 -5.68
C LEU A 190 -0.78 5.00 -5.85
N PRO A 191 -1.10 4.59 -7.08
CA PRO A 191 -2.05 3.50 -7.30
C PRO A 191 -1.50 2.21 -6.70
N GLN A 192 -2.33 1.45 -5.99
CA GLN A 192 -1.93 0.20 -5.34
C GLN A 192 -1.14 -0.77 -6.24
N PRO A 193 -1.53 -1.06 -7.50
CA PRO A 193 -0.75 -1.95 -8.36
C PRO A 193 0.68 -1.46 -8.64
N TYR A 194 0.92 -0.15 -8.62
CA TYR A 194 2.25 0.43 -8.75
C TYR A 194 3.06 0.29 -7.46
N VAL A 195 2.41 0.48 -6.30
CA VAL A 195 3.03 0.30 -4.98
C VAL A 195 3.45 -1.15 -4.79
N GLU A 196 2.59 -2.11 -5.13
CA GLU A 196 2.92 -3.54 -5.08
C GLU A 196 4.06 -3.89 -6.03
N ARG A 197 4.06 -3.32 -7.25
CA ARG A 197 5.20 -3.37 -8.18
C ARG A 197 6.51 -2.92 -7.53
N ALA A 198 6.50 -1.74 -6.93
CA ALA A 198 7.66 -1.19 -6.26
C ALA A 198 8.15 -2.08 -5.10
N MET A 199 7.22 -2.73 -4.38
CA MET A 199 7.54 -3.57 -3.24
C MET A 199 8.28 -4.86 -3.66
N HIS A 200 7.82 -5.53 -4.74
CA HIS A 200 8.54 -6.68 -5.30
C HIS A 200 9.94 -6.31 -5.78
N LEU A 201 10.07 -5.18 -6.49
CA LEU A 201 11.37 -4.72 -6.99
C LEU A 201 12.32 -4.35 -5.84
N TYR A 202 11.79 -3.74 -4.77
CA TYR A 202 12.57 -3.47 -3.57
C TYR A 202 13.07 -4.76 -2.92
N LEU A 203 12.20 -5.76 -2.76
CA LEU A 203 12.58 -7.07 -2.20
C LEU A 203 13.67 -7.74 -3.05
N ASP A 204 13.51 -7.78 -4.37
CA ASP A 204 14.47 -8.40 -5.28
C ASP A 204 15.84 -7.68 -5.25
N ALA A 205 15.83 -6.34 -5.23
CA ALA A 205 17.05 -5.53 -5.15
C ALA A 205 17.79 -5.67 -3.81
N ASN A 206 17.06 -5.95 -2.73
CA ASN A 206 17.61 -6.04 -1.36
C ASN A 206 17.61 -7.46 -0.80
N PHE A 207 17.39 -8.48 -1.65
CA PHE A 207 17.12 -9.85 -1.22
C PHE A 207 18.14 -10.38 -0.22
N THR A 208 19.43 -10.21 -0.49
CA THR A 208 20.52 -10.70 0.38
C THR A 208 20.41 -10.15 1.81
N GLY A 209 20.03 -8.88 1.95
CA GLY A 209 19.85 -8.25 3.27
C GLY A 209 18.55 -8.67 3.96
N LEU A 210 17.54 -9.09 3.19
CA LEU A 210 16.19 -9.39 3.68
C LEU A 210 15.91 -10.89 3.82
N GLN A 211 16.79 -11.76 3.33
CA GLN A 211 16.57 -13.22 3.28
C GLN A 211 16.21 -13.82 4.64
N HIS A 212 16.73 -13.27 5.75
CA HIS A 212 16.45 -13.74 7.10
C HIS A 212 15.00 -13.51 7.56
N TYR A 213 14.24 -12.63 6.91
CA TYR A 213 12.79 -12.50 7.10
C TYR A 213 11.98 -13.52 6.29
N GLY A 214 12.62 -14.23 5.36
CA GLY A 214 11.97 -15.19 4.48
C GLY A 214 11.50 -16.42 5.24
N GLN A 215 10.25 -16.81 5.01
CA GLN A 215 9.61 -17.96 5.62
C GLN A 215 9.41 -19.05 4.56
N GLN A 216 9.75 -20.30 4.90
CA GLN A 216 9.47 -21.43 4.02
C GLN A 216 7.96 -21.70 3.99
N SER A 217 7.47 -22.19 2.86
CA SER A 217 6.11 -22.72 2.78
C SER A 217 5.95 -23.91 3.73
N VAL A 218 4.76 -24.02 4.35
CA VAL A 218 4.41 -25.14 5.22
C VAL A 218 3.98 -26.38 4.43
N SER A 219 3.57 -26.21 3.17
CA SER A 219 3.17 -27.30 2.28
C SER A 219 3.52 -27.02 0.81
N PRO A 220 3.57 -28.07 -0.04
CA PRO A 220 3.73 -27.91 -1.49
C PRO A 220 2.62 -27.09 -2.15
N GLU A 221 1.39 -27.16 -1.64
CA GLU A 221 0.25 -26.39 -2.15
C GLU A 221 0.44 -24.89 -1.90
N GLU A 222 0.92 -24.50 -0.71
CA GLU A 222 1.27 -23.11 -0.42
C GLU A 222 2.42 -22.63 -1.33
N GLU A 223 3.45 -23.46 -1.55
CA GLU A 223 4.52 -23.12 -2.50
C GLU A 223 4.00 -22.89 -3.92
N ALA A 224 3.14 -23.78 -4.42
CA ALA A 224 2.53 -23.65 -5.74
C ALA A 224 1.66 -22.38 -5.86
N GLN A 225 0.89 -22.05 -4.82
CA GLN A 225 0.11 -20.81 -4.76
C GLN A 225 1.04 -19.58 -4.82
N GLY A 226 2.15 -19.60 -4.10
CA GLY A 226 3.14 -18.51 -4.14
C GLY A 226 3.79 -18.35 -5.52
N GLU A 227 4.10 -19.47 -6.18
CA GLU A 227 4.63 -19.48 -7.56
C GLU A 227 3.62 -18.89 -8.56
N GLU A 228 2.35 -19.28 -8.44
CA GLU A 228 1.24 -18.76 -9.26
C GLU A 228 1.06 -17.25 -9.05
N GLN A 229 0.95 -16.79 -7.79
CA GLN A 229 0.80 -15.38 -7.45
C GLN A 229 1.96 -14.52 -7.99
N ASN A 230 3.19 -14.98 -7.82
CA ASN A 230 4.37 -14.28 -8.35
C ASN A 230 4.38 -14.25 -9.88
N SER A 231 3.96 -15.33 -10.55
CA SER A 231 3.82 -15.37 -12.01
C SER A 231 2.73 -14.42 -12.51
N GLU A 232 1.56 -14.45 -11.88
CA GLU A 232 0.46 -13.55 -12.20
C GLU A 232 0.88 -12.09 -12.04
N PHE A 233 1.48 -11.74 -10.91
CA PHE A 233 2.01 -10.41 -10.64
C PHE A 233 2.98 -9.93 -11.73
N ARG A 234 3.94 -10.78 -12.13
CA ARG A 234 4.89 -10.46 -13.21
C ARG A 234 4.18 -10.16 -14.52
N SER A 235 3.06 -10.83 -14.79
CA SER A 235 2.23 -10.55 -15.96
C SER A 235 1.58 -9.15 -15.95
N TRP A 236 1.45 -8.52 -14.77
CA TRP A 236 0.85 -7.20 -14.58
C TRP A 236 1.88 -6.06 -14.52
N GLU A 237 3.19 -6.33 -14.48
CA GLU A 237 4.23 -5.30 -14.29
C GLU A 237 4.14 -4.13 -15.29
N VAL A 238 4.00 -4.46 -16.58
CA VAL A 238 3.91 -3.46 -17.66
C VAL A 238 2.64 -2.61 -17.50
N PHE A 239 1.54 -3.25 -17.08
CA PHE A 239 0.27 -2.56 -16.85
C PHE A 239 0.36 -1.62 -15.64
N SER A 240 0.93 -2.07 -14.52
CA SER A 240 1.15 -1.24 -13.32
C SER A 240 2.05 -0.03 -13.62
N GLN A 241 3.13 -0.19 -14.39
CA GLN A 241 3.98 0.94 -14.80
C GLN A 241 3.22 1.93 -15.70
N LYS A 242 2.50 1.43 -16.73
CA LYS A 242 1.75 2.29 -17.66
C LYS A 242 0.63 3.06 -16.97
N THR A 243 -0.07 2.44 -16.02
CA THR A 243 -1.15 3.10 -15.28
C THR A 243 -0.62 4.22 -14.39
N TYR A 244 0.55 4.03 -13.76
CA TYR A 244 1.24 5.10 -13.05
C TYR A 244 1.66 6.26 -13.98
N GLU A 245 2.22 5.95 -15.14
CA GLU A 245 2.59 6.97 -16.14
C GLU A 245 1.39 7.77 -16.63
N ILE A 246 0.26 7.10 -16.88
CA ILE A 246 -1.02 7.76 -17.19
C ILE A 246 -1.39 8.68 -16.03
N PHE A 247 -1.43 8.17 -14.80
CA PHE A 247 -1.82 8.93 -13.63
C PHE A 247 -1.04 10.24 -13.47
N VAL A 248 0.30 10.18 -13.52
CA VAL A 248 1.17 11.37 -13.39
C VAL A 248 1.01 12.33 -14.56
N ARG A 249 0.90 11.81 -15.80
CA ARG A 249 0.68 12.64 -16.99
C ARG A 249 -0.64 13.40 -16.90
N GLU A 250 -1.71 12.71 -16.54
CA GLU A 250 -3.03 13.32 -16.43
C GLU A 250 -3.08 14.35 -15.30
N ILE A 251 -2.47 14.08 -14.13
CA ILE A 251 -2.37 15.09 -13.05
C ILE A 251 -1.77 16.40 -13.57
N ARG A 252 -0.68 16.31 -14.33
CA ARG A 252 -0.01 17.49 -14.89
C ARG A 252 -0.87 18.24 -15.89
N SER A 253 -1.54 17.50 -16.78
CA SER A 253 -2.43 18.12 -17.77
C SER A 253 -3.54 18.88 -17.07
N ASN A 254 -4.22 18.24 -16.12
CA ASN A 254 -5.33 18.85 -15.38
C ASN A 254 -4.89 20.03 -14.50
N LEU A 255 -3.69 19.96 -13.89
CA LEU A 255 -3.15 21.08 -13.11
C LEU A 255 -2.83 22.30 -14.00
N LEU A 256 -2.28 22.07 -15.20
CA LEU A 256 -2.03 23.15 -16.16
C LEU A 256 -3.33 23.79 -16.66
N GLU A 257 -4.37 22.99 -16.92
CA GLU A 257 -5.69 23.48 -17.29
C GLU A 257 -6.34 24.30 -16.17
N ALA A 258 -6.31 23.81 -14.93
CA ALA A 258 -6.82 24.53 -13.77
C ALA A 258 -6.15 25.90 -13.61
N ASN A 259 -4.82 25.98 -13.78
CA ASN A 259 -4.08 27.24 -13.67
C ASN A 259 -4.34 28.21 -14.83
N ARG A 260 -4.76 27.73 -16.01
CA ARG A 260 -5.14 28.60 -17.15
C ARG A 260 -6.50 29.27 -16.97
N GLY A 261 -7.40 28.68 -16.18
CA GLY A 261 -8.73 29.25 -15.90
C GLY A 261 -8.74 30.43 -14.93
N TYR A 262 -7.62 30.70 -14.25
CA TYR A 262 -7.45 31.79 -13.27
C TYR A 262 -6.38 32.82 -13.70
N GLY A 263 -5.89 32.74 -14.95
CA GLY A 263 -4.91 33.66 -15.54
C GLY A 263 -5.55 34.85 -16.25
#